data_AF-A0A9D2G3F8-F1
#
_entry.id   AF-A0A9D2G3F8-F1
#
_cell.length_a   1.000
_cell.length_b   1.000
_cell.length_c   1.000
_cell.angle_alpha   90.00
_cell.angle_beta   90.00
_cell.angle_gamma   90.00
#
_symmetry.space_group_name_H-M   'P 1'
#
loop_
_entity.id
_entity.type
_entity.pdbx_description
1 polymer ?
#
loop_
_entity_poly.entity_id
_entity_poly.type
_entity_poly.pdbx_seq_one_letter_code
_entity_poly.pdbx_strand_id
1 'polypeptide(L)'
;MNQLKVSLPGLELKNPIIPASGCFGFGEEFSKFYDLSILGAIMAKAVTLEERVGNDLPRVAETTSGMLNAIGLKNPGLEVILNEKYPFLAQFDVPIIANVAGATEEEYIEVCKRIHEAPNVKAIELNISCPNVSEGGVAFGTDPTVAKRLTKKVKAVT
;
A
#
# COMPACT_ATOMS: atom_id res chain seq x y z
N MET A 1 -3.51 30.07 9.35
CA MET A 1 -3.25 29.24 8.16
C MET A 1 -2.31 28.12 8.56
N ASN A 2 -2.65 26.86 8.29
CA ASN A 2 -1.73 25.74 8.50
C ASN A 2 -0.76 25.70 7.30
N GLN A 3 0.50 26.10 7.51
CA GLN A 3 1.53 26.20 6.47
C GLN A 3 1.89 24.84 5.85
N LEU A 4 1.58 23.74 6.52
CA LEU A 4 1.89 22.39 6.05
C LEU A 4 0.74 21.74 5.27
N LYS A 5 -0.46 22.34 5.23
CA LYS A 5 -1.61 21.72 4.56
C LYS A 5 -1.33 21.53 3.07
N VAL A 6 -1.63 20.34 2.53
CA VAL A 6 -1.50 20.00 1.10
C VAL A 6 -2.80 19.40 0.59
N SER A 7 -3.22 19.77 -0.62
CA SER A 7 -4.38 19.19 -1.32
C SER A 7 -3.89 18.44 -2.57
N LEU A 8 -4.33 17.19 -2.70
CA LEU A 8 -4.03 16.24 -3.77
C LEU A 8 -5.34 15.53 -4.18
N PRO A 9 -5.41 14.89 -5.36
CA PRO A 9 -6.59 14.11 -5.74
C PRO A 9 -6.98 13.09 -4.67
N GLY A 10 -8.19 13.23 -4.11
CA GLY A 10 -8.72 12.38 -3.05
C GLY A 10 -8.16 12.65 -1.64
N LEU A 11 -7.11 13.47 -1.51
CA LEU A 11 -6.36 13.63 -0.26
C LEU A 11 -6.28 15.10 0.16
N GLU A 12 -6.99 15.43 1.24
CA GLU A 12 -6.85 16.70 1.96
C GLU A 12 -5.94 16.48 3.18
N LEU A 13 -4.64 16.68 3.00
CA LEU A 13 -3.63 16.35 4.00
C LEU A 13 -3.39 17.50 4.97
N LYS A 14 -3.44 17.21 6.27
CA LYS A 14 -3.11 18.18 7.33
C LYS A 14 -1.63 18.60 7.35
N ASN A 15 -0.76 17.72 6.85
CA ASN A 15 0.67 17.94 6.60
C ASN A 15 1.15 16.92 5.54
N PRO A 16 2.33 17.08 4.92
CA PRO A 16 2.77 16.19 3.85
C PRO A 16 3.43 14.89 4.33
N ILE A 17 3.45 14.61 5.65
CA ILE A 17 4.18 13.48 6.20
C ILE A 17 3.32 12.22 6.13
N ILE A 18 3.82 11.24 5.37
CA ILE A 18 3.16 9.96 5.10
C ILE A 18 4.19 8.85 5.31
N PRO A 19 4.05 7.98 6.32
CA PRO A 19 4.91 6.81 6.45
C PRO A 19 4.80 5.92 5.20
N ALA A 20 5.94 5.51 4.64
CA ALA A 20 5.99 4.74 3.41
C ALA A 20 5.45 3.31 3.58
N SER A 21 4.86 2.76 2.52
CA SER A 21 4.35 1.38 2.52
C SER A 21 5.46 0.39 2.90
N GLY A 22 5.11 -0.57 3.76
CA GLY A 22 6.04 -1.59 4.25
C GLY A 22 6.92 -1.15 5.43
N CYS A 23 6.94 0.14 5.79
CA CYS A 23 7.70 0.65 6.93
C CYS A 23 6.82 0.96 8.15
N PHE A 24 5.49 0.93 8.00
CA PHE A 24 4.53 1.32 9.04
C PHE A 24 3.46 0.26 9.35
N GLY A 25 3.57 -0.93 8.73
CA GLY A 25 2.57 -1.99 8.85
C GLY A 25 1.17 -1.49 8.46
N PHE A 26 0.22 -1.69 9.38
CA PHE A 26 -1.12 -1.09 9.35
C PHE A 26 -1.31 -0.09 10.50
N GLY A 27 -0.21 0.48 11.04
CA GLY A 27 -0.21 1.48 12.10
C GLY A 27 -0.34 0.95 13.53
N GLU A 28 -0.76 -0.30 13.73
CA GLU A 28 -1.01 -0.92 15.06
C GLU A 28 0.21 -0.88 15.99
N GLU A 29 1.42 -1.08 15.47
CA GLU A 29 2.63 -1.06 16.29
C GLU A 29 3.01 0.36 16.69
N PHE A 30 2.88 1.32 15.77
CA PHE A 30 3.29 2.70 15.98
C PHE A 30 2.26 3.52 16.77
N SER A 31 0.98 3.16 16.76
CA SER A 31 -0.06 3.82 17.57
C SER A 31 0.19 3.70 19.07
N LYS A 32 1.03 2.75 19.50
CA LYS A 32 1.47 2.59 20.89
C LYS A 32 2.45 3.69 21.34
N PHE A 33 3.06 4.39 20.39
CA PHE A 33 4.06 5.42 20.67
C PHE A 33 3.49 6.84 20.57
N TYR A 34 2.53 7.08 19.68
CA TYR A 34 1.89 8.37 19.50
C TYR A 34 0.52 8.25 18.79
N ASP A 35 -0.30 9.29 18.88
CA ASP A 35 -1.58 9.39 18.17
C ASP A 35 -1.35 9.51 16.65
N LEU A 36 -1.82 8.52 15.88
CA LEU A 36 -1.66 8.49 14.44
C LEU A 36 -2.39 9.64 13.71
N SER A 37 -3.36 10.29 14.37
CA SER A 37 -4.11 11.43 13.85
C SER A 37 -3.22 12.66 13.58
N ILE A 38 -1.97 12.68 14.04
CA ILE A 38 -1.02 13.76 13.69
C ILE A 38 -0.49 13.64 12.26
N LEU A 39 -0.57 12.46 11.64
CA LEU A 39 -0.02 12.20 10.30
C LEU A 39 -0.89 12.81 9.21
N GLY A 40 -0.27 13.12 8.06
CA GLY A 40 -0.97 13.55 6.86
C GLY A 40 -1.85 12.45 6.28
N ALA A 41 -1.26 11.27 6.11
CA ALA A 41 -1.88 10.03 5.66
C ALA A 41 -1.01 8.83 6.12
N ILE A 42 -1.47 7.61 5.86
CA ILE A 42 -0.66 6.39 5.98
C ILE A 42 -0.67 5.64 4.64
N MET A 43 0.51 5.34 4.07
CA MET A 43 0.62 4.32 3.03
C MET A 43 0.71 2.96 3.72
N ALA A 44 -0.41 2.24 3.75
CA ALA A 44 -0.48 0.96 4.42
C ALA A 44 0.38 -0.11 3.72
N LYS A 45 0.71 -1.18 4.43
CA LYS A 45 1.40 -2.33 3.86
C LYS A 45 0.68 -2.86 2.62
N ALA A 46 1.46 -3.20 1.59
CA ALA A 46 0.98 -3.79 0.34
C ALA A 46 -0.10 -4.87 0.55
N VAL A 47 -1.22 -4.72 -0.14
CA VAL A 47 -2.35 -5.65 -0.17
C VAL A 47 -2.25 -6.54 -1.39
N THR A 48 -2.36 -7.85 -1.20
CA THR A 48 -2.59 -8.83 -2.27
C THR A 48 -3.95 -9.49 -2.08
N LEU A 49 -4.46 -10.13 -3.14
CA LEU A 49 -5.76 -10.80 -3.09
C LEU A 49 -5.77 -11.85 -1.97
N GLU A 50 -4.82 -12.78 -2.04
CA GLU A 50 -4.60 -13.83 -1.04
C GLU A 50 -3.49 -13.48 -0.05
N GLU A 51 -3.45 -14.20 1.08
CA GLU A 51 -2.36 -14.12 2.06
C GLU A 51 -1.00 -14.43 1.41
N ARG A 52 0.03 -13.69 1.83
CA ARG A 52 1.42 -13.99 1.52
C ARG A 52 2.24 -14.11 2.79
N VAL A 53 2.96 -15.22 2.92
CA VAL A 53 3.88 -15.48 4.04
C VAL A 53 5.21 -14.71 3.93
N GLY A 54 5.57 -14.27 2.73
CA GLY A 54 6.85 -13.61 2.41
C GLY A 54 7.99 -14.59 2.10
N ASN A 55 9.18 -14.05 1.82
CA ASN A 55 10.36 -14.85 1.44
C ASN A 55 10.97 -15.62 2.63
N ASP A 56 11.97 -16.48 2.46
CA ASP A 56 12.67 -17.06 3.62
C ASP A 56 13.52 -16.02 4.38
N LEU A 57 13.88 -16.33 5.63
CA LEU A 57 14.85 -15.55 6.39
C LEU A 57 16.28 -15.88 5.93
N PRO A 58 17.24 -14.94 5.96
CA PRO A 58 17.13 -13.55 6.42
C PRO A 58 16.47 -12.63 5.39
N ARG A 59 15.62 -11.70 5.86
CA ARG A 59 14.88 -10.75 5.00
C ARG A 59 15.40 -9.32 5.07
N VAL A 60 16.39 -9.03 5.91
CA VAL A 60 16.97 -7.69 6.09
C VAL A 60 18.48 -7.79 6.28
N ALA A 61 19.20 -6.76 5.81
CA ALA A 61 20.63 -6.60 6.04
C ALA A 61 20.98 -5.10 6.13
N GLU A 62 21.88 -4.74 7.04
CA GLU A 62 22.39 -3.36 7.16
C GLU A 62 23.37 -3.03 6.04
N THR A 63 23.38 -1.76 5.61
CA THR A 63 24.39 -1.22 4.69
C THR A 63 24.85 0.15 5.16
N THR A 64 25.93 0.68 4.58
CA THR A 64 26.36 2.05 4.85
C THR A 64 25.23 3.03 4.54
N SER A 65 24.75 3.72 5.57
CA SER A 65 23.66 4.71 5.47
C SER A 65 22.33 4.15 4.94
N GLY A 66 22.06 2.84 5.13
CA GLY A 66 20.83 2.24 4.65
C GLY A 66 20.63 0.79 5.09
N MET A 67 19.69 0.13 4.41
CA MET A 67 19.43 -1.29 4.59
C MET A 67 18.89 -1.92 3.31
N LEU A 68 19.09 -3.22 3.16
CA LEU A 68 18.41 -4.06 2.18
C LEU A 68 17.23 -4.76 2.83
N ASN A 69 16.16 -4.97 2.06
CA ASN A 69 15.05 -5.81 2.48
C ASN A 69 14.59 -6.73 1.34
N ALA A 70 14.15 -7.93 1.72
CA ALA A 70 13.58 -8.94 0.85
C ALA A 70 12.35 -9.56 1.53
N ILE A 71 11.40 -8.72 1.98
CA ILE A 71 10.24 -9.18 2.78
C ILE A 71 9.34 -10.15 2.00
N GLY A 72 9.25 -10.01 0.67
CA GLY A 72 8.43 -10.87 -0.19
C GLY A 72 6.93 -10.56 -0.13
N LEU A 73 6.56 -9.29 0.11
CA LEU A 73 5.17 -8.83 0.22
C LEU A 73 4.34 -9.56 1.29
N LYS A 74 4.96 -9.99 2.41
CA LYS A 74 4.20 -10.59 3.54
C LYS A 74 3.02 -9.69 3.94
N ASN A 75 1.79 -10.21 3.86
CA ASN A 75 0.55 -9.53 4.23
C ASN A 75 -0.58 -10.58 4.41
N PRO A 76 -1.62 -10.30 5.20
CA PRO A 76 -2.65 -11.29 5.54
C PRO A 76 -3.75 -11.47 4.48
N GLY A 77 -3.61 -10.86 3.29
CA GLY A 77 -4.61 -10.91 2.22
C GLY A 77 -5.74 -9.89 2.38
N LEU A 78 -6.50 -9.72 1.30
CA LEU A 78 -7.51 -8.67 1.17
C LEU A 78 -8.63 -8.77 2.21
N GLU A 79 -9.13 -9.97 2.48
CA GLU A 79 -10.23 -10.18 3.42
C GLU A 79 -9.90 -9.72 4.84
N VAL A 80 -8.76 -10.13 5.37
CA VAL A 80 -8.32 -9.75 6.73
C VAL A 80 -8.06 -8.24 6.79
N ILE A 81 -7.51 -7.66 5.71
CA ILE A 81 -7.22 -6.23 5.68
C ILE A 81 -8.49 -5.40 5.73
N LEU A 82 -9.51 -5.75 4.94
CA LEU A 82 -10.78 -5.04 4.91
C LEU A 82 -11.59 -5.20 6.20
N ASN A 83 -11.55 -6.39 6.81
CA ASN A 83 -12.39 -6.70 7.97
C ASN A 83 -11.73 -6.40 9.32
N GLU A 84 -10.39 -6.31 9.38
CA GLU A 84 -9.67 -6.11 10.65
C GLU A 84 -8.71 -4.92 10.59
N LYS A 85 -7.80 -4.89 9.61
CA LYS A 85 -6.68 -3.92 9.60
C LYS A 85 -7.11 -2.49 9.31
N TYR A 86 -7.95 -2.28 8.30
CA TYR A 86 -8.45 -0.94 7.98
C TYR A 86 -9.51 -0.47 8.99
N PRO A 87 -10.43 -1.31 9.50
CA PRO A 87 -11.32 -0.93 10.59
C PRO A 87 -10.56 -0.49 11.86
N PHE A 88 -9.44 -1.12 12.20
CA PHE A 88 -8.59 -0.64 13.29
C PHE A 88 -8.16 0.82 13.09
N LEU A 89 -7.73 1.19 11.88
CA LEU A 89 -7.29 2.56 11.60
C LEU A 89 -8.43 3.59 11.60
N ALA A 90 -9.69 3.17 11.50
CA ALA A 90 -10.84 4.07 11.51
C ALA A 90 -11.04 4.82 12.85
N GLN A 91 -10.36 4.40 13.92
CA GLN A 91 -10.36 5.13 15.20
C GLN A 91 -9.50 6.41 15.18
N PHE A 92 -8.67 6.62 14.15
CA PHE A 92 -7.81 7.79 14.00
C PHE A 92 -8.31 8.69 12.87
N ASP A 93 -8.14 10.01 13.02
CA ASP A 93 -8.40 10.97 11.94
C ASP A 93 -7.22 10.97 10.96
N VAL A 94 -7.10 9.92 10.14
CA VAL A 94 -6.01 9.79 9.16
C VAL A 94 -6.49 9.05 7.90
N PRO A 95 -6.31 9.63 6.70
CA PRO A 95 -6.67 8.94 5.47
C PRO A 95 -5.65 7.83 5.15
N ILE A 96 -6.13 6.74 4.56
CA ILE A 96 -5.31 5.62 4.10
C ILE A 96 -5.04 5.77 2.59
N ILE A 97 -3.78 5.59 2.23
CA ILE A 97 -3.35 5.28 0.86
C ILE A 97 -3.13 3.77 0.80
N ALA A 98 -3.98 3.07 0.06
CA ALA A 98 -3.91 1.62 -0.06
C ALA A 98 -2.83 1.25 -1.08
N ASN A 99 -1.71 0.70 -0.62
CA ASN A 99 -0.71 0.10 -1.51
C ASN A 99 -1.24 -1.24 -2.02
N VAL A 100 -1.35 -1.41 -3.33
CA VAL A 100 -1.87 -2.63 -3.96
C VAL A 100 -0.77 -3.30 -4.77
N ALA A 101 -0.61 -4.59 -4.58
CA ALA A 101 0.29 -5.44 -5.33
C ALA A 101 -0.45 -6.70 -5.83
N GLY A 102 0.08 -7.34 -6.86
CA GLY A 102 -0.50 -8.54 -7.45
C GLY A 102 0.48 -9.23 -8.39
N ALA A 103 0.24 -10.51 -8.65
CA ALA A 103 0.98 -11.33 -9.59
C ALA A 103 0.43 -11.22 -11.02
N THR A 104 -0.85 -10.90 -11.18
CA THR A 104 -1.54 -10.78 -12.48
C THR A 104 -2.35 -9.49 -12.53
N GLU A 105 -2.68 -9.01 -13.74
CA GLU A 105 -3.53 -7.82 -13.90
C GLU A 105 -4.90 -8.02 -13.23
N GLU A 106 -5.42 -9.24 -13.28
CA GLU A 106 -6.70 -9.66 -12.70
C GLU A 106 -6.68 -9.52 -11.17
N GLU A 107 -5.59 -9.91 -10.51
CA GLU A 107 -5.42 -9.69 -9.06
C GLU A 107 -5.41 -8.21 -8.71
N TYR A 108 -4.70 -7.36 -9.46
CA TYR A 108 -4.71 -5.91 -9.22
C TYR A 108 -6.12 -5.34 -9.35
N ILE A 109 -6.86 -5.74 -10.38
CA ILE A 109 -8.22 -5.27 -10.65
C ILE A 109 -9.15 -5.68 -9.50
N GLU A 110 -9.12 -6.93 -9.08
CA GLU A 110 -9.99 -7.44 -8.03
C GLU A 110 -9.70 -6.77 -6.68
N VAL A 111 -8.42 -6.63 -6.32
CA VAL A 111 -8.03 -5.92 -5.10
C VAL A 111 -8.47 -4.46 -5.17
N CYS A 112 -8.20 -3.75 -6.28
CA CYS A 112 -8.57 -2.34 -6.42
C CYS A 112 -10.10 -2.14 -6.37
N LYS A 113 -10.87 -3.01 -7.03
CA LYS A 113 -12.34 -2.97 -7.05
C LYS A 113 -12.95 -3.09 -5.66
N ARG A 114 -12.31 -3.81 -4.75
CA ARG A 114 -12.84 -4.00 -3.39
C ARG A 114 -12.27 -3.01 -2.40
N ILE A 115 -10.98 -2.68 -2.52
CA ILE A 115 -10.30 -1.84 -1.54
C ILE A 115 -10.68 -0.36 -1.61
N HIS A 116 -11.12 0.13 -2.77
CA HIS A 116 -11.58 1.51 -2.91
C HIS A 116 -12.92 1.77 -2.21
N GLU A 117 -13.69 0.73 -1.89
CA GLU A 117 -14.96 0.83 -1.17
C GLU A 117 -14.76 1.04 0.34
N ALA A 118 -13.55 0.79 0.85
CA ALA A 118 -13.23 1.00 2.27
C ALA A 118 -13.33 2.50 2.64
N PRO A 119 -14.14 2.90 3.64
CA PRO A 119 -14.46 4.31 3.89
C PRO A 119 -13.25 5.23 4.17
N ASN A 120 -12.20 4.69 4.78
CA ASN A 120 -10.98 5.40 5.14
C ASN A 120 -9.89 5.35 4.07
N VAL A 121 -10.07 4.58 2.99
CA VAL A 121 -9.18 4.61 1.82
C VAL A 121 -9.53 5.80 0.95
N LYS A 122 -8.55 6.68 0.72
CA LYS A 122 -8.72 7.92 -0.04
C LYS A 122 -7.87 8.00 -1.31
N ALA A 123 -6.89 7.10 -1.44
CA ALA A 123 -6.12 6.90 -2.64
C ALA A 123 -5.64 5.46 -2.75
N ILE A 124 -5.35 5.02 -3.96
CA ILE A 124 -4.67 3.75 -4.26
C ILE A 124 -3.29 4.07 -4.79
N GLU A 125 -2.28 3.40 -4.23
CA GLU A 125 -0.91 3.37 -4.73
C GLU A 125 -0.67 2.01 -5.41
N LEU A 126 -0.54 2.00 -6.73
CA LEU A 126 -0.25 0.78 -7.48
C LEU A 126 1.24 0.45 -7.40
N ASN A 127 1.57 -0.65 -6.71
CA ASN A 127 2.94 -1.14 -6.60
C ASN A 127 3.33 -2.00 -7.81
N ILE A 128 3.67 -1.34 -8.92
CA ILE A 128 4.07 -2.00 -10.17
C ILE A 128 5.56 -2.39 -10.21
N SER A 129 6.27 -2.28 -9.08
CA SER A 129 7.72 -2.50 -9.00
C SER A 129 8.13 -3.94 -8.75
N CYS A 130 7.19 -4.82 -8.38
CA CYS A 130 7.52 -6.19 -7.98
C CYS A 130 7.85 -7.07 -9.21
N PRO A 131 9.03 -7.72 -9.25
CA PRO A 131 9.47 -8.54 -10.39
C PRO A 131 8.90 -9.97 -10.40
N ASN A 132 8.24 -10.39 -9.32
CA ASN A 132 7.81 -11.77 -9.13
C ASN A 132 6.41 -12.01 -9.73
N VAL A 133 6.34 -12.10 -11.05
CA VAL A 133 5.19 -12.64 -11.77
C VAL A 133 5.64 -13.87 -12.56
N SER A 134 5.01 -15.00 -12.25
CA SER A 134 5.27 -16.35 -12.75
C SER A 134 5.16 -16.50 -14.29
N GLU A 135 4.85 -15.42 -15.01
CA GLU A 135 4.67 -15.36 -16.46
C GLU A 135 5.67 -14.40 -17.15
N GLY A 136 6.93 -14.37 -16.70
CA GLY A 136 8.01 -13.77 -17.50
C GLY A 136 8.87 -12.71 -16.81
N GLY A 137 8.77 -12.50 -15.50
CA GLY A 137 9.80 -11.79 -14.71
C GLY A 137 10.03 -10.31 -15.04
N VAL A 138 9.21 -9.69 -15.89
CA VAL A 138 9.24 -8.26 -16.16
C VAL A 138 8.29 -7.57 -15.19
N ALA A 139 8.83 -6.74 -14.29
CA ALA A 139 8.02 -5.91 -13.41
C ALA A 139 7.08 -5.02 -14.24
N PHE A 140 5.82 -4.89 -13.86
CA PHE A 140 4.83 -4.07 -14.58
C PHE A 140 5.32 -2.63 -14.83
N GLY A 141 6.19 -2.11 -13.97
CA GLY A 141 6.77 -0.78 -14.05
C GLY A 141 7.94 -0.59 -15.02
N THR A 142 8.44 -1.65 -15.67
CA THR A 142 9.58 -1.51 -16.61
C THR A 142 9.15 -1.42 -18.08
N ASP A 143 7.89 -1.69 -18.40
CA ASP A 143 7.33 -1.53 -19.75
C ASP A 143 6.16 -0.52 -19.73
N PRO A 144 6.25 0.62 -20.45
CA PRO A 144 5.21 1.65 -20.45
C PRO A 144 3.89 1.19 -21.07
N THR A 145 3.90 0.25 -22.01
CA THR A 145 2.69 -0.33 -22.61
C THR A 145 1.95 -1.19 -21.60
N VAL A 146 2.70 -2.01 -20.85
CA VAL A 146 2.15 -2.85 -19.77
C VAL A 146 1.62 -1.98 -18.64
N ALA A 147 2.40 -1.01 -18.15
CA ALA A 147 1.97 -0.09 -17.10
C ALA A 147 0.71 0.70 -17.49
N LYS A 148 0.64 1.20 -18.74
CA LYS A 148 -0.54 1.88 -19.27
C LYS A 148 -1.77 0.96 -19.32
N ARG A 149 -1.59 -0.30 -19.73
CA ARG A 149 -2.69 -1.27 -19.80
C ARG A 149 -3.24 -1.59 -18.41
N LEU A 150 -2.36 -1.88 -17.45
CA LEU A 150 -2.74 -2.14 -16.06
C LEU A 150 -3.47 -0.93 -15.44
N THR A 151 -2.87 0.26 -15.52
CA THR A 151 -3.46 1.49 -14.96
C THR A 151 -4.81 1.83 -15.61
N LYS A 152 -4.97 1.62 -16.92
CA LYS A 152 -6.26 1.79 -17.61
C LYS A 152 -7.33 0.81 -17.09
N LYS A 153 -6.98 -0.46 -16.90
CA LYS A 153 -7.92 -1.47 -16.39
C LYS A 153 -8.32 -1.20 -14.94
N VAL A 154 -7.35 -0.87 -14.07
CA VAL A 154 -7.62 -0.46 -12.68
C VAL A 154 -8.53 0.77 -12.66
N LYS A 155 -8.22 1.79 -13.48
CA LYS A 155 -9.02 3.03 -13.46
C LYS A 155 -10.47 2.83 -13.91
N ALA A 156 -10.78 1.77 -14.66
CA ALA A 156 -12.14 1.46 -15.06
C ALA A 156 -13.00 0.86 -13.93
N VAL A 157 -12.39 0.43 -12.82
CA VAL A 157 -13.07 -0.21 -11.69
C VAL A 157 -12.96 0.58 -10.37
N THR A 158 -12.40 1.80 -10.41
CA THR A 158 -12.16 2.68 -9.25
C THR A 158 -12.50 4.14 -9.53
#